data_AF-A0AA36GZB4-F1
#
_entry.id   AF-A0AA36GZB4-F1
#
_cell.length_a   1.000
_cell.length_b   1.000
_cell.length_c   1.000
_cell.angle_alpha   90.00
_cell.angle_beta   90.00
_cell.angle_gamma   90.00
#
_symmetry.space_group_name_H-M   'P 1'
#
loop_
_entity.id
_entity.type
_entity.pdbx_description
1 polymer ?
#
loop_
_entity_poly.entity_id
_entity_poly.type
_entity_poly.pdbx_seq_one_letter_code
_entity_poly.pdbx_strand_id
1 'polypeptide(L)'
;MEQRENIYRSYFFYIGAFAPISHLTPTHLYGRTSLLSGRRISKRRDLLESNNIPTTVHSSRYCIAYNITKASRSFREDNLEPITLAIHSTSLYLHLLDEQIQSWDGPVSLAFFIDRGSASAVQYLLDLYRCRDEYRAKLSLHVVYKLSAFQERCYPLPLMSQSMPCKNLTKRYRKRFLENLLPPFGIYPINVMRNVARRGAPSLIHLISDIEMVFSLNFAENAKKIANEHIKEGAKKLIVIRRFEIKENATVPRNHTSLKELIDDKIAFEYHHKLFPLGHTIEALWEWFRRSKSQPEPYVWEIPYKNPAWEPQFIMHATDPMSEEGMPTRHRDQQALAYELCRANYTFLLASQLFNVHRGIKTVTTSMDSAVVQHQTRLRYRAFKKFVHRIDRMYPKTIRRCKRFVM
;
A
#
# COMPACT_ATOMS: atom_id res chain seq x y z
N MET A 1 9.93 25.65 -5.26
CA MET A 1 8.88 24.84 -4.63
C MET A 1 7.93 25.77 -3.85
N GLU A 2 7.44 26.83 -4.51
CA GLU A 2 6.74 27.95 -3.84
C GLU A 2 5.67 28.60 -4.75
N GLN A 3 5.18 27.87 -5.76
CA GLN A 3 4.21 28.39 -6.74
C GLN A 3 2.89 27.60 -6.81
N ARG A 4 2.59 26.74 -5.83
CA ARG A 4 1.34 25.97 -5.78
C ARG A 4 0.51 26.21 -4.50
N GLU A 5 0.73 27.31 -3.78
CA GLU A 5 -0.04 27.62 -2.56
C GLU A 5 -1.21 28.60 -2.76
N ASN A 6 -1.42 29.19 -3.95
CA ASN A 6 -2.35 30.31 -4.11
C ASN A 6 -3.80 29.98 -4.58
N ILE A 7 -4.24 28.71 -4.60
CA ILE A 7 -5.56 28.36 -5.17
C ILE A 7 -6.66 28.09 -4.11
N TYR A 8 -6.34 27.97 -2.82
CA TYR A 8 -7.31 27.51 -1.80
C TYR A 8 -7.94 28.60 -0.92
N ARG A 9 -7.87 29.88 -1.29
CA ARG A 9 -8.31 31.00 -0.41
C ARG A 9 -9.74 31.49 -0.57
N SER A 10 -10.58 30.84 -1.35
CA SER A 10 -11.99 31.25 -1.49
C SER A 10 -12.90 30.03 -1.40
N TYR A 11 -14.10 30.22 -0.86
CA TYR A 11 -15.15 29.21 -0.57
C TYR A 11 -15.14 28.61 0.84
N PHE A 12 -15.26 29.47 1.85
CA PHE A 12 -15.93 29.13 3.10
C PHE A 12 -16.99 30.20 3.36
N PHE A 13 -18.24 29.98 2.96
CA PHE A 13 -19.42 30.55 3.62
C PHE A 13 -20.67 29.79 3.16
N TYR A 14 -21.40 29.25 4.13
CA TYR A 14 -22.85 29.09 4.27
C TYR A 14 -23.18 27.77 5.00
N ILE A 15 -23.40 27.91 6.31
CA ILE A 15 -24.05 26.92 7.17
C ILE A 15 -25.50 27.39 7.33
N GLY A 16 -26.44 26.60 6.80
CA GLY A 16 -27.88 26.82 6.92
C GLY A 16 -28.52 25.78 7.83
N ALA A 17 -29.40 26.27 8.71
CA ALA A 17 -30.05 25.64 9.86
C ALA A 17 -30.77 24.29 9.66
N PHE A 18 -30.86 23.56 10.77
CA PHE A 18 -31.62 22.33 11.01
C PHE A 18 -33.14 22.57 11.10
N ALA A 19 -33.92 21.57 10.67
CA ALA A 19 -35.25 21.26 11.23
C ALA A 19 -35.47 19.72 11.17
N PRO A 20 -36.06 19.09 12.20
CA PRO A 20 -36.21 17.64 12.27
C PRO A 20 -37.58 17.18 11.73
N ILE A 21 -37.63 16.04 11.03
CA ILE A 21 -38.89 15.35 10.74
C ILE A 21 -38.79 13.89 11.18
N SER A 22 -39.90 13.50 11.80
CA SER A 22 -40.26 12.35 12.60
C SER A 22 -40.34 10.99 11.89
N HIS A 23 -39.98 9.97 12.68
CA HIS A 23 -40.47 8.59 12.74
C HIS A 23 -41.55 8.14 11.72
N LEU A 24 -41.22 7.07 10.97
CA LEU A 24 -42.18 6.05 10.54
C LEU A 24 -41.58 4.65 10.75
N THR A 25 -42.41 3.77 11.32
CA THR A 25 -42.15 2.39 11.75
C THR A 25 -42.19 1.38 10.59
N PRO A 26 -41.53 0.20 10.71
CA PRO A 26 -41.47 -0.79 9.65
C PRO A 26 -42.56 -1.87 9.78
N THR A 27 -43.24 -2.19 8.67
CA THR A 27 -44.09 -3.38 8.55
C THR A 27 -43.35 -4.51 7.82
N HIS A 28 -43.26 -5.64 8.49
CA HIS A 28 -42.82 -6.95 8.00
C HIS A 28 -43.68 -7.45 6.83
N LEU A 29 -43.04 -8.09 5.84
CA LEU A 29 -43.65 -9.17 5.07
C LEU A 29 -42.60 -10.26 4.76
N TYR A 30 -42.88 -11.45 5.26
CA TYR A 30 -42.20 -12.72 4.99
C TYR A 30 -42.63 -13.28 3.62
N GLY A 31 -41.69 -13.83 2.86
CA GLY A 31 -41.98 -14.61 1.64
C GLY A 31 -40.86 -15.62 1.35
N ARG A 32 -41.22 -16.90 1.35
CA ARG A 32 -40.35 -18.09 1.27
C ARG A 32 -39.97 -18.46 -0.19
N THR A 33 -38.70 -18.88 -0.34
CA THR A 33 -38.12 -19.94 -1.20
C THR A 33 -38.66 -20.23 -2.61
N SER A 34 -37.75 -20.22 -3.60
CA SER A 34 -37.67 -21.29 -4.61
C SER A 34 -36.24 -21.47 -5.14
N LEU A 35 -35.71 -22.68 -4.96
CA LEU A 35 -34.52 -23.21 -5.63
C LEU A 35 -34.81 -23.40 -7.11
N LEU A 36 -33.99 -22.82 -7.99
CA LEU A 36 -33.90 -23.24 -9.38
C LEU A 36 -32.45 -23.47 -9.81
N SER A 37 -32.29 -24.68 -10.33
CA SER A 37 -31.13 -25.31 -10.93
C SER A 37 -30.59 -24.56 -12.16
N GLY A 38 -29.27 -24.60 -12.31
CA GLY A 38 -28.63 -24.85 -13.61
C GLY A 38 -28.51 -23.70 -14.61
N ARG A 39 -27.36 -23.01 -14.59
CA ARG A 39 -26.54 -22.69 -15.78
C ARG A 39 -25.21 -22.08 -15.37
N ARG A 40 -24.10 -22.80 -15.59
CA ARG A 40 -22.75 -22.24 -15.55
C ARG A 40 -22.60 -21.27 -16.73
N ILE A 41 -22.89 -20.00 -16.48
CA ILE A 41 -22.62 -18.92 -17.43
C ILE A 41 -21.13 -18.59 -17.34
N SER A 42 -20.45 -18.74 -18.49
CA SER A 42 -19.06 -18.32 -18.71
C SER A 42 -18.91 -16.82 -18.47
N LYS A 43 -18.51 -16.42 -17.25
CA LYS A 43 -18.24 -15.03 -16.84
C LYS A 43 -17.00 -14.37 -17.49
N ARG A 44 -16.42 -14.97 -18.53
CA ARG A 44 -15.04 -14.68 -18.95
C ARG A 44 -14.88 -13.74 -20.15
N ARG A 45 -15.96 -13.35 -20.84
CA ARG A 45 -15.90 -12.41 -22.00
C ARG A 45 -16.55 -11.03 -21.79
N ASP A 46 -17.42 -10.85 -20.79
CA ASP A 46 -18.29 -9.66 -20.75
C ASP A 46 -17.76 -8.46 -19.92
N LEU A 47 -16.63 -8.58 -19.21
CA LEU A 47 -16.11 -7.47 -18.39
C LEU A 47 -15.38 -6.38 -19.19
N LEU A 48 -14.95 -6.69 -20.43
CA LEU A 48 -14.30 -5.73 -21.33
C LEU A 48 -15.29 -5.03 -22.28
N GLU A 49 -16.55 -5.49 -22.36
CA GLU A 49 -17.60 -4.89 -23.19
C GLU A 49 -18.58 -4.01 -22.40
N SER A 50 -18.61 -4.12 -21.06
CA SER A 50 -19.37 -3.19 -20.22
C SER A 50 -18.52 -1.97 -19.86
N ASN A 51 -18.97 -0.75 -20.18
CA ASN A 51 -18.32 0.52 -19.78
C ASN A 51 -18.29 0.78 -18.26
N ASN A 52 -18.66 -0.22 -17.45
CA ASN A 52 -18.94 -0.11 -16.03
C ASN A 52 -18.20 -1.22 -15.27
N ILE A 53 -17.21 -0.84 -14.46
CA ILE A 53 -16.51 -1.80 -13.59
C ILE A 53 -17.36 -2.04 -12.33
N PRO A 54 -17.68 -3.31 -11.98
CA PRO A 54 -18.40 -3.61 -10.76
C PRO A 54 -17.57 -3.22 -9.53
N THR A 55 -18.23 -2.62 -8.54
CA THR A 55 -17.61 -2.13 -7.30
C THR A 55 -18.38 -2.66 -6.10
N THR A 56 -17.67 -3.00 -5.03
CA THR A 56 -18.25 -3.48 -3.78
C THR A 56 -18.09 -2.46 -2.67
N VAL A 57 -19.13 -2.32 -1.83
CA VAL A 57 -19.05 -1.49 -0.63
C VAL A 57 -18.13 -2.14 0.38
N HIS A 58 -17.18 -1.35 0.91
CA HIS A 58 -16.22 -1.76 1.93
C HIS A 58 -16.33 -0.86 3.15
N SER A 59 -16.54 -1.48 4.31
CA SER A 59 -16.65 -0.80 5.61
C SER A 59 -17.62 0.38 5.62
N SER A 60 -18.68 0.32 4.80
CA SER A 60 -19.69 1.38 4.59
C SER A 60 -19.13 2.77 4.27
N ARG A 61 -17.89 2.86 3.78
CA ARG A 61 -17.18 4.13 3.53
C ARG A 61 -16.50 4.20 2.17
N TYR A 62 -16.11 3.05 1.63
CA TYR A 62 -15.34 2.97 0.40
C TYR A 62 -16.01 2.05 -0.59
N CYS A 63 -15.69 2.28 -1.86
CA CYS A 63 -16.02 1.40 -2.96
C CYS A 63 -14.75 0.84 -3.55
N ILE A 64 -14.72 -0.47 -3.76
CA ILE A 64 -13.54 -1.16 -4.28
C ILE A 64 -13.89 -1.90 -5.57
N ALA A 65 -13.09 -1.66 -6.60
CA ALA A 65 -13.04 -2.49 -7.80
C ALA A 65 -11.72 -3.27 -7.79
N TYR A 66 -11.81 -4.57 -7.56
CA TYR A 66 -10.64 -5.45 -7.64
C TYR A 66 -10.40 -5.93 -9.07
N ASN A 67 -9.12 -6.13 -9.43
CA ASN A 67 -8.71 -6.84 -10.63
C ASN A 67 -9.23 -6.18 -11.92
N ILE A 68 -9.17 -4.86 -11.95
CA ILE A 68 -9.45 -4.07 -13.17
C ILE A 68 -8.48 -4.49 -14.27
N THR A 69 -7.24 -4.73 -13.89
CA THR A 69 -6.26 -5.52 -14.66
C THR A 69 -5.75 -6.65 -13.79
N LYS A 70 -5.11 -7.65 -14.41
CA LYS A 70 -4.40 -8.72 -13.72
C LYS A 70 -3.06 -8.94 -14.39
N ALA A 71 -1.98 -9.01 -13.63
CA ALA A 71 -0.66 -9.38 -14.13
C ALA A 71 -0.75 -10.66 -14.98
N SER A 72 -0.24 -10.62 -16.21
CA SER A 72 -0.33 -11.75 -17.15
C SER A 72 0.79 -12.78 -16.96
N ARG A 73 1.93 -12.39 -16.40
CA ARG A 73 3.07 -13.28 -16.16
C ARG A 73 2.95 -13.89 -14.76
N SER A 74 3.25 -15.19 -14.65
CA SER A 74 3.11 -15.93 -13.39
C SER A 74 4.29 -15.73 -12.43
N PHE A 75 5.50 -15.47 -12.95
CA PHE A 75 6.75 -15.40 -12.20
C PHE A 75 7.06 -16.66 -11.38
N ARG A 76 6.66 -17.83 -11.88
CA ARG A 76 6.80 -19.16 -11.24
C ARG A 76 7.63 -20.14 -12.09
N GLU A 77 8.50 -19.63 -12.96
CA GLU A 77 9.31 -20.44 -13.88
C GLU A 77 10.26 -21.43 -13.15
N ASP A 78 10.60 -21.12 -11.90
CA ASP A 78 11.44 -21.91 -10.97
C ASP A 78 10.62 -22.73 -9.95
N ASN A 79 9.29 -22.81 -10.11
CA ASN A 79 8.34 -23.43 -9.17
C ASN A 79 8.27 -22.79 -7.77
N LEU A 80 8.84 -21.60 -7.58
CA LEU A 80 8.75 -20.84 -6.33
C LEU A 80 7.66 -19.77 -6.42
N GLU A 81 6.98 -19.52 -5.31
CA GLU A 81 5.97 -18.48 -5.22
C GLU A 81 6.63 -17.09 -5.33
N PRO A 82 6.19 -16.21 -6.24
CA PRO A 82 6.78 -14.90 -6.40
C PRO A 82 6.36 -13.95 -5.29
N ILE A 83 7.19 -12.94 -5.05
CA ILE A 83 6.88 -11.85 -4.13
C ILE A 83 6.12 -10.78 -4.90
N THR A 84 4.85 -10.55 -4.55
CA THR A 84 4.11 -9.40 -5.08
C THR A 84 4.52 -8.14 -4.33
N LEU A 85 4.91 -7.11 -5.07
CA LEU A 85 5.01 -5.75 -4.54
C LEU A 85 3.60 -5.16 -4.43
N ALA A 86 3.09 -5.13 -3.20
CA ALA A 86 1.78 -4.55 -2.87
C ALA A 86 1.96 -3.05 -2.58
N ILE A 87 1.74 -2.23 -3.61
CA ILE A 87 1.88 -0.78 -3.54
C ILE A 87 0.52 -0.10 -3.55
N HIS A 88 0.50 1.11 -3.03
CA HIS A 88 -0.67 1.95 -3.05
C HIS A 88 -0.31 3.38 -3.45
N SER A 89 -1.24 4.05 -4.13
CA SER A 89 -0.97 5.39 -4.65
C SER A 89 -2.26 6.20 -4.80
N THR A 90 -2.10 7.52 -4.88
CA THR A 90 -3.10 8.45 -5.43
C THR A 90 -2.66 8.88 -6.83
N SER A 91 -3.52 9.58 -7.56
CA SER A 91 -3.17 10.18 -8.85
C SER A 91 -1.93 11.10 -8.78
N LEU A 92 -1.65 11.72 -7.63
CA LEU A 92 -0.49 12.60 -7.42
C LEU A 92 0.86 11.90 -7.66
N TYR A 93 0.97 10.66 -7.19
CA TYR A 93 2.22 9.88 -7.23
C TYR A 93 2.27 8.91 -8.40
N LEU A 94 1.32 9.00 -9.35
CA LEU A 94 1.24 8.06 -10.47
C LEU A 94 2.46 8.12 -11.40
N HIS A 95 3.16 9.25 -11.42
CA HIS A 95 4.38 9.43 -12.20
C HIS A 95 5.53 8.50 -11.77
N LEU A 96 5.50 7.97 -10.54
CA LEU A 96 6.50 7.03 -10.00
C LEU A 96 6.25 5.58 -10.42
N LEU A 97 5.05 5.26 -10.91
CA LEU A 97 4.69 3.88 -11.25
C LEU A 97 5.57 3.29 -12.35
N ASP A 98 6.01 4.10 -13.31
CA ASP A 98 6.85 3.61 -14.40
C ASP A 98 8.17 3.05 -13.86
N GLU A 99 8.81 3.76 -12.93
CA GLU A 99 10.02 3.29 -12.28
C GLU A 99 9.77 2.00 -11.48
N GLN A 100 8.65 1.89 -10.77
CA GLN A 100 8.31 0.68 -10.03
C GLN A 100 8.14 -0.53 -10.96
N ILE A 101 7.40 -0.37 -12.06
CA ILE A 101 7.19 -1.46 -13.04
C ILE A 101 8.50 -1.88 -13.71
N GLN A 102 9.42 -0.94 -13.97
CA GLN A 102 10.71 -1.25 -14.59
C GLN A 102 11.70 -1.89 -13.60
N SER A 103 11.75 -1.40 -12.36
CA SER A 103 12.76 -1.80 -11.37
C SER A 103 12.38 -3.01 -10.52
N TRP A 104 11.08 -3.28 -10.36
CA TRP A 104 10.59 -4.48 -9.68
C TRP A 104 10.54 -5.68 -10.64
N ASP A 105 11.15 -6.76 -10.20
CA ASP A 105 11.39 -8.01 -10.92
C ASP A 105 10.35 -9.10 -10.60
N GLY A 106 9.18 -8.71 -10.07
CA GLY A 106 8.06 -9.59 -9.79
C GLY A 106 6.68 -8.99 -10.16
N PRO A 107 5.59 -9.62 -9.71
CA PRO A 107 4.25 -9.05 -9.84
C PRO A 107 4.09 -7.78 -9.00
N VAL A 108 3.26 -6.86 -9.47
CA VAL A 108 2.89 -5.60 -8.80
C VAL A 108 1.38 -5.55 -8.62
N SER A 109 0.92 -5.40 -7.38
CA SER A 109 -0.48 -5.12 -7.07
C SER A 109 -0.62 -3.69 -6.61
N LEU A 110 -1.35 -2.88 -7.38
CA LEU A 110 -1.57 -1.47 -7.13
C LEU A 110 -2.99 -1.23 -6.63
N ALA A 111 -3.11 -0.75 -5.39
CA ALA A 111 -4.33 -0.10 -4.92
C ALA A 111 -4.29 1.40 -5.24
N PHE A 112 -5.19 1.85 -6.11
CA PHE A 112 -5.21 3.21 -6.63
C PHE A 112 -6.41 3.99 -6.07
N PHE A 113 -6.12 5.00 -5.25
CA PHE A 113 -7.14 5.85 -4.63
C PHE A 113 -7.43 7.04 -5.53
N ILE A 114 -8.69 7.19 -5.93
CA ILE A 114 -9.15 8.27 -6.80
C ILE A 114 -10.45 8.87 -6.27
N ASP A 115 -10.78 10.07 -6.76
CA ASP A 115 -12.15 10.53 -6.78
C ASP A 115 -12.87 9.90 -7.97
N ARG A 116 -14.19 9.67 -7.84
CA ARG A 116 -14.99 9.08 -8.93
C ARG A 116 -14.91 9.91 -10.21
N GLY A 117 -14.79 11.24 -10.11
CA GLY A 117 -14.62 12.15 -11.24
C GLY A 117 -13.25 12.04 -11.95
N SER A 118 -12.28 11.36 -11.34
CA SER A 118 -10.93 11.15 -11.89
C SER A 118 -10.77 9.81 -12.60
N ALA A 119 -11.86 9.25 -13.14
CA ALA A 119 -11.84 7.97 -13.85
C ALA A 119 -10.89 7.95 -15.08
N SER A 120 -10.57 9.11 -15.65
CA SER A 120 -9.54 9.25 -16.70
C SER A 120 -8.17 8.73 -16.26
N ALA A 121 -7.82 8.83 -14.97
CA ALA A 121 -6.57 8.28 -14.44
C ALA A 121 -6.56 6.74 -14.47
N VAL A 122 -7.72 6.10 -14.28
CA VAL A 122 -7.89 4.66 -14.44
C VAL A 122 -7.75 4.28 -15.92
N GLN A 123 -8.39 5.04 -16.81
CA GLN A 123 -8.27 4.82 -18.26
C GLN A 123 -6.81 4.92 -18.73
N TYR A 124 -6.05 5.88 -18.21
CA TYR A 124 -4.63 6.02 -18.51
C TYR A 124 -3.82 4.77 -18.12
N LEU A 125 -4.12 4.16 -16.97
CA LEU A 125 -3.49 2.91 -16.55
C LEU A 125 -3.92 1.73 -17.43
N LEU A 126 -5.18 1.68 -17.86
CA LEU A 126 -5.67 0.68 -18.82
C LEU A 126 -4.97 0.80 -20.18
N ASP A 127 -4.75 2.02 -20.66
CA ASP A 127 -4.02 2.28 -21.90
C ASP A 127 -2.55 1.87 -21.78
N LEU A 128 -1.88 2.16 -20.65
CA LEU A 128 -0.53 1.67 -20.38
C LEU A 128 -0.47 0.14 -20.33
N TYR A 129 -1.40 -0.50 -19.63
CA TYR A 129 -1.50 -1.95 -19.52
C TYR A 129 -1.69 -2.62 -20.89
N ARG A 130 -2.52 -2.06 -21.76
CA ARG A 130 -2.73 -2.59 -23.11
C ARG A 130 -1.49 -2.37 -24.00
N CYS A 131 -0.89 -1.19 -23.94
CA CYS A 131 0.12 -0.75 -24.90
C CYS A 131 1.56 -1.07 -24.51
N ARG A 132 1.84 -1.52 -23.28
CA ARG A 132 3.20 -1.82 -22.81
C ARG A 132 3.27 -3.20 -22.16
N ASP A 133 4.14 -4.04 -22.70
CA ASP A 133 4.27 -5.43 -22.27
C ASP A 133 4.67 -5.57 -20.79
N GLU A 134 5.58 -4.72 -20.29
CA GLU A 134 5.96 -4.69 -18.87
C GLU A 134 4.78 -4.43 -17.94
N TYR A 135 3.87 -3.52 -18.31
CA TYR A 135 2.67 -3.25 -17.52
C TYR A 135 1.72 -4.47 -17.58
N ARG A 136 1.53 -5.05 -18.77
CA ARG A 136 0.70 -6.24 -18.94
C ARG A 136 1.23 -7.41 -18.11
N ALA A 137 2.54 -7.61 -18.13
CA ALA A 137 3.21 -8.69 -17.43
C ALA A 137 3.09 -8.56 -15.91
N LYS A 138 3.22 -7.34 -15.36
CA LYS A 138 3.40 -7.13 -13.91
C LYS A 138 2.19 -6.57 -13.17
N LEU A 139 1.32 -5.76 -13.79
CA LEU A 139 0.35 -4.92 -13.07
C LEU A 139 -1.02 -5.58 -12.86
N SER A 140 -1.38 -5.79 -11.60
CA SER A 140 -2.76 -6.00 -11.12
C SER A 140 -3.30 -4.72 -10.50
N LEU A 141 -4.29 -4.09 -11.15
CA LEU A 141 -4.88 -2.82 -10.71
C LEU A 141 -6.17 -3.03 -9.91
N HIS A 142 -6.26 -2.33 -8.78
CA HIS A 142 -7.43 -2.24 -7.92
C HIS A 142 -7.74 -0.77 -7.66
N VAL A 143 -9.00 -0.35 -7.80
CA VAL A 143 -9.39 1.05 -7.57
C VAL A 143 -10.22 1.16 -6.30
N VAL A 144 -9.91 2.19 -5.53
CA VAL A 144 -10.63 2.56 -4.31
C VAL A 144 -11.09 4.00 -4.43
N TYR A 145 -12.35 4.27 -4.11
CA TYR A 145 -12.86 5.63 -3.98
C TYR A 145 -13.84 5.71 -2.82
N LYS A 146 -14.05 6.91 -2.30
CA LYS A 146 -14.93 7.13 -1.13
C LYS A 146 -16.41 7.20 -1.56
N LEU A 147 -17.30 6.66 -0.74
CA LEU A 147 -18.73 6.93 -0.88
C LEU A 147 -19.03 8.41 -0.59
N SER A 148 -19.84 9.04 -1.43
CA SER A 148 -20.37 10.37 -1.17
C SER A 148 -21.26 10.37 0.07
N ALA A 149 -21.43 11.54 0.70
CA ALA A 149 -22.42 11.70 1.75
C ALA A 149 -23.79 11.24 1.22
N PHE A 150 -24.52 10.46 2.02
CA PHE A 150 -25.85 9.89 1.71
C PHE A 150 -25.88 8.81 0.62
N GLN A 151 -24.73 8.35 0.12
CA GLN A 151 -24.66 7.23 -0.82
C GLN A 151 -24.53 5.90 -0.07
N GLU A 152 -25.53 5.01 -0.20
CA GLU A 152 -25.54 3.70 0.46
C GLU A 152 -24.98 2.55 -0.40
N ARG A 153 -24.81 2.77 -1.70
CA ARG A 153 -24.38 1.74 -2.67
C ARG A 153 -23.25 2.26 -3.53
N CYS A 154 -22.35 1.39 -3.96
CA CYS A 154 -21.33 1.77 -4.93
C CYS A 154 -21.92 1.89 -6.32
N TYR A 155 -21.61 2.99 -7.00
CA TYR A 155 -21.92 3.15 -8.41
C TYR A 155 -20.77 2.61 -9.26
N PRO A 156 -21.03 2.01 -10.42
CA PRO A 156 -19.94 1.61 -11.31
C PRO A 156 -19.02 2.78 -11.65
N LEU A 157 -17.73 2.47 -11.81
CA LEU A 157 -16.74 3.42 -12.29
C LEU A 157 -16.97 3.64 -13.80
N PRO A 158 -17.23 4.88 -14.24
CA PRO A 158 -17.48 5.17 -15.64
C PRO A 158 -16.14 5.14 -16.40
N LEU A 159 -15.88 4.07 -17.14
CA LEU A 159 -14.72 4.03 -18.04
C LEU A 159 -15.04 4.75 -19.35
N MET A 160 -14.01 5.31 -19.97
CA MET A 160 -14.17 5.88 -21.31
C MET A 160 -14.40 4.74 -22.31
N SER A 161 -15.42 4.87 -23.14
CA SER A 161 -15.78 3.84 -24.14
C SER A 161 -14.72 3.68 -25.24
N GLN A 162 -13.87 4.68 -25.45
CA GLN A 162 -12.83 4.66 -26.48
C GLN A 162 -11.42 4.68 -25.87
N SER A 163 -10.73 3.57 -26.06
CA SER A 163 -9.33 3.40 -25.71
C SER A 163 -8.40 4.14 -26.69
N MET A 164 -7.34 4.80 -26.21
CA MET A 164 -6.43 5.59 -27.05
C MET A 164 -5.50 4.71 -27.90
N PRO A 165 -5.31 4.91 -29.22
CA PRO A 165 -4.35 4.11 -29.99
C PRO A 165 -2.94 4.14 -29.37
N CYS A 166 -2.24 3.00 -29.30
CA CYS A 166 -0.94 2.91 -28.61
C CYS A 166 0.11 3.88 -29.16
N LYS A 167 0.09 4.18 -30.46
CA LYS A 167 0.93 5.19 -31.11
C LYS A 167 0.78 6.60 -30.51
N ASN A 168 -0.37 6.90 -29.89
CA ASN A 168 -0.67 8.19 -29.29
C ASN A 168 -0.20 8.29 -27.83
N LEU A 169 0.17 7.17 -27.18
CA LEU A 169 0.69 7.12 -25.80
C LEU A 169 2.17 7.53 -25.73
N THR A 170 2.53 8.62 -26.41
CA THR A 170 3.89 9.14 -26.52
C THR A 170 4.44 9.59 -25.16
N LYS A 171 5.78 9.68 -25.03
CA LYS A 171 6.43 10.23 -23.82
C LYS A 171 5.90 11.64 -23.47
N ARG A 172 5.65 12.47 -24.49
CA ARG A 172 5.09 13.82 -24.34
C ARG A 172 3.66 13.77 -23.78
N TYR A 173 2.80 12.91 -24.34
CA TYR A 173 1.44 12.74 -23.83
C TYR A 173 1.44 12.27 -22.37
N ARG A 174 2.21 11.22 -22.06
CA ARG A 174 2.31 10.68 -20.69
C ARG A 174 2.74 11.75 -19.68
N LYS A 175 3.79 12.51 -20.00
CA LYS A 175 4.26 13.62 -19.15
C LYS A 175 3.15 14.65 -18.91
N ARG A 176 2.53 15.17 -19.97
CA ARG A 176 1.47 16.19 -19.88
C ARG A 176 0.23 15.67 -19.14
N PHE A 177 -0.14 14.41 -19.37
CA PHE A 177 -1.28 13.80 -18.67
C PHE A 177 -1.03 13.76 -17.17
N LEU A 178 0.13 13.25 -16.75
CA LEU A 178 0.51 13.18 -15.34
C LEU A 178 0.62 14.56 -14.67
N GLU A 179 1.13 15.57 -15.38
CA GLU A 179 1.24 16.96 -14.87
C GLU A 179 -0.12 17.60 -14.59
N ASN A 180 -1.17 17.18 -15.32
CA ASN A 180 -2.54 17.68 -15.20
C ASN A 180 -3.44 16.83 -14.29
N LEU A 181 -2.93 15.74 -13.72
CA LEU A 181 -3.70 14.91 -12.80
C LEU A 181 -3.93 15.64 -11.48
N LEU A 182 -5.20 15.73 -11.10
CA LEU A 182 -5.60 16.27 -9.80
C LEU A 182 -5.55 15.17 -8.73
N PRO A 183 -5.01 15.45 -7.53
CA PRO A 183 -5.09 14.55 -6.40
C PRO A 183 -6.55 14.37 -5.95
N PRO A 184 -6.92 13.20 -5.40
CA PRO A 184 -8.25 13.01 -4.83
C PRO A 184 -8.48 13.93 -3.63
N PHE A 185 -9.70 14.43 -3.49
CA PHE A 185 -10.10 15.29 -2.39
C PHE A 185 -10.48 14.45 -1.16
N GLY A 186 -9.65 14.51 -0.12
CA GLY A 186 -9.96 13.97 1.19
C GLY A 186 -8.81 13.22 1.85
N ILE A 187 -9.09 12.65 3.02
CA ILE A 187 -8.09 11.93 3.80
C ILE A 187 -7.81 10.57 3.14
N TYR A 188 -6.54 10.37 2.78
CA TYR A 188 -6.06 9.12 2.21
C TYR A 188 -6.24 7.94 3.18
N PRO A 189 -6.97 6.87 2.79
CA PRO A 189 -7.28 5.76 3.70
C PRO A 189 -6.18 4.70 3.72
N ILE A 190 -4.99 5.06 4.24
CA ILE A 190 -3.75 4.30 4.07
C ILE A 190 -3.87 2.80 4.38
N ASN A 191 -4.50 2.41 5.48
CA ASN A 191 -4.63 1.00 5.88
C ASN A 191 -5.63 0.22 5.01
N VAL A 192 -6.69 0.89 4.51
CA VAL A 192 -7.58 0.29 3.50
C VAL A 192 -6.78 0.04 2.22
N MET A 193 -5.98 1.01 1.78
CA MET A 193 -5.18 0.89 0.56
C MET A 193 -4.15 -0.24 0.64
N ARG A 194 -3.42 -0.36 1.76
CA ARG A 194 -2.50 -1.47 2.04
C ARG A 194 -3.22 -2.82 1.96
N ASN A 195 -4.39 -2.93 2.58
CA ASN A 195 -5.18 -4.16 2.58
C ASN A 195 -5.76 -4.50 1.20
N VAL A 196 -6.19 -3.50 0.42
CA VAL A 196 -6.68 -3.70 -0.95
C VAL A 196 -5.56 -4.22 -1.85
N ALA A 197 -4.37 -3.64 -1.79
CA ALA A 197 -3.22 -4.11 -2.56
C ALA A 197 -2.87 -5.58 -2.19
N ARG A 198 -2.82 -5.91 -0.90
CA ARG A 198 -2.56 -7.29 -0.47
C ARG A 198 -3.64 -8.28 -0.90
N ARG A 199 -4.92 -7.94 -0.73
CA ARG A 199 -6.04 -8.81 -1.12
C ARG A 199 -6.12 -9.02 -2.63
N GLY A 200 -5.65 -8.03 -3.40
CA GLY A 200 -5.62 -8.07 -4.85
C GLY A 200 -4.36 -8.69 -5.44
N ALA A 201 -3.36 -9.00 -4.62
CA ALA A 201 -2.08 -9.54 -5.07
C ALA A 201 -2.23 -10.91 -5.75
N PRO A 202 -1.51 -11.16 -6.87
CA PRO A 202 -1.56 -12.43 -7.60
C PRO A 202 -0.70 -13.55 -6.99
N SER A 203 -0.02 -13.30 -5.87
CA SER A 203 0.79 -14.31 -5.16
C SER A 203 0.44 -14.41 -3.69
N LEU A 204 0.98 -15.41 -3.00
CA LEU A 204 0.81 -15.66 -1.56
C LEU A 204 1.88 -14.99 -0.70
N ILE A 205 2.93 -14.43 -1.29
CA ILE A 205 4.01 -13.74 -0.59
C ILE A 205 4.00 -12.26 -1.00
N HIS A 206 3.87 -11.35 -0.04
CA HIS A 206 3.70 -9.92 -0.30
C HIS A 206 4.78 -9.09 0.37
N LEU A 207 5.20 -8.03 -0.30
CA LEU A 207 5.94 -6.91 0.29
C LEU A 207 5.09 -5.64 0.15
N ILE A 208 4.66 -5.06 1.27
CA ILE A 208 3.90 -3.80 1.26
C ILE A 208 4.88 -2.63 1.19
N SER A 209 4.67 -1.70 0.26
CA SER A 209 5.51 -0.51 0.18
C SER A 209 4.76 0.74 -0.31
N ASP A 210 5.28 1.90 0.09
CA ASP A 210 4.95 3.16 -0.57
C ASP A 210 5.54 3.14 -2.00
N ILE A 211 4.85 3.76 -2.95
CA ILE A 211 5.28 3.84 -4.37
C ILE A 211 6.58 4.66 -4.56
N GLU A 212 6.97 5.42 -3.54
CA GLU A 212 8.18 6.26 -3.53
C GLU A 212 9.46 5.47 -3.21
N MET A 213 9.35 4.22 -2.76
CA MET A 213 10.51 3.41 -2.37
C MET A 213 11.12 2.71 -3.58
N VAL A 214 12.42 2.88 -3.78
CA VAL A 214 13.19 2.17 -4.80
C VAL A 214 13.97 1.03 -4.16
N PHE A 215 13.82 -0.19 -4.68
CA PHE A 215 14.45 -1.39 -4.14
C PHE A 215 15.86 -1.60 -4.70
N SER A 216 16.70 -2.34 -3.95
CA SER A 216 17.97 -2.87 -4.46
C SER A 216 17.75 -3.69 -5.75
N LEU A 217 18.79 -3.85 -6.56
CA LEU A 217 18.68 -4.57 -7.83
C LEU A 217 18.25 -6.03 -7.63
N ASN A 218 17.39 -6.52 -8.53
CA ASN A 218 16.83 -7.88 -8.55
C ASN A 218 16.27 -8.30 -7.19
N PHE A 219 15.58 -7.39 -6.50
CA PHE A 219 15.13 -7.62 -5.12
C PHE A 219 14.22 -8.84 -5.04
N ALA A 220 13.21 -8.94 -5.91
CA ALA A 220 12.20 -9.98 -5.82
C ALA A 220 12.79 -11.36 -6.11
N GLU A 221 13.64 -11.46 -7.13
CA GLU A 221 14.37 -12.66 -7.52
C GLU A 221 15.33 -13.11 -6.40
N ASN A 222 16.17 -12.20 -5.90
CA ASN A 222 17.15 -12.50 -4.85
C ASN A 222 16.47 -12.87 -3.51
N ALA A 223 15.30 -12.30 -3.22
CA ALA A 223 14.53 -12.61 -2.02
C ALA A 223 13.67 -13.89 -2.16
N LYS A 224 13.45 -14.38 -3.38
CA LYS A 224 12.43 -15.40 -3.65
C LYS A 224 12.69 -16.70 -2.91
N LYS A 225 13.95 -17.17 -2.92
CA LYS A 225 14.35 -18.40 -2.24
C LYS A 225 14.11 -18.32 -0.73
N ILE A 226 14.70 -17.32 -0.06
CA ILE A 226 14.54 -17.13 1.39
C ILE A 226 13.09 -16.88 1.80
N ALA A 227 12.30 -16.23 0.94
CA ALA A 227 10.88 -16.01 1.19
C ALA A 227 10.10 -17.32 1.13
N ASN A 228 10.34 -18.18 0.15
CA ASN A 228 9.65 -19.49 0.06
C ASN A 228 10.09 -20.47 1.18
N GLU A 229 11.32 -20.33 1.69
CA GLU A 229 11.80 -21.11 2.83
C GLU A 229 11.09 -20.75 4.14
N HIS A 230 10.79 -19.46 4.36
CA HIS A 230 10.33 -18.95 5.65
C HIS A 230 8.89 -18.43 5.69
N ILE A 231 8.37 -17.88 4.60
CA ILE A 231 7.06 -17.22 4.52
C ILE A 231 6.03 -18.22 3.99
N LYS A 232 5.51 -19.04 4.92
CA LYS A 232 4.49 -20.05 4.65
C LYS A 232 3.25 -19.79 5.48
N GLU A 233 2.11 -20.29 5.03
CA GLU A 233 0.87 -20.20 5.79
C GLU A 233 1.05 -20.74 7.22
N GLY A 234 0.68 -19.94 8.22
CA GLY A 234 0.75 -20.31 9.63
C GLY A 234 2.17 -20.38 10.23
N ALA A 235 3.24 -20.18 9.44
CA ALA A 235 4.63 -20.26 9.94
C ALA A 235 4.99 -19.16 10.95
N LYS A 236 4.23 -18.06 10.98
CA LYS A 236 4.44 -16.90 11.85
C LYS A 236 5.86 -16.33 11.77
N LYS A 237 6.38 -16.21 10.54
CA LYS A 237 7.70 -15.60 10.26
C LYS A 237 7.52 -14.44 9.31
N LEU A 238 8.34 -13.41 9.50
CA LEU A 238 8.41 -12.22 8.64
C LEU A 238 9.85 -12.02 8.23
N ILE A 239 10.10 -11.63 6.98
CA ILE A 239 11.42 -11.17 6.57
C ILE A 239 11.42 -9.65 6.60
N VAL A 240 12.19 -9.07 7.51
CA VAL A 240 12.37 -7.63 7.69
C VAL A 240 13.48 -7.13 6.76
N ILE A 241 13.23 -6.00 6.10
CA ILE A 241 14.23 -5.32 5.28
C ILE A 241 14.63 -3.97 5.88
N ARG A 242 15.87 -3.55 5.63
CA ARG A 242 16.31 -2.19 5.98
C ARG A 242 15.81 -1.18 4.97
N ARG A 243 15.49 0.01 5.47
CA ARG A 243 15.04 1.15 4.67
C ARG A 243 16.01 2.29 4.86
N PHE A 244 16.31 2.99 3.79
CA PHE A 244 17.21 4.12 3.78
C PHE A 244 16.58 5.33 3.10
N GLU A 245 17.16 6.50 3.33
CA GLU A 245 16.88 7.72 2.59
C GLU A 245 18.19 8.34 2.10
N ILE A 246 18.16 8.96 0.94
CA ILE A 246 19.33 9.60 0.32
C ILE A 246 19.04 11.06 0.01
N LYS A 247 20.09 11.87 -0.13
CA LYS A 247 19.96 13.24 -0.66
C LYS A 247 19.25 13.21 -2.04
N GLU A 248 18.40 14.18 -2.30
CA GLU A 248 17.51 14.23 -3.49
C GLU A 248 18.23 13.97 -4.82
N ASN A 249 19.42 14.57 -5.00
CA ASN A 249 20.19 14.50 -6.23
C ASN A 249 21.19 13.32 -6.26
N ALA A 250 21.22 12.46 -5.23
CA ALA A 250 22.11 11.32 -5.21
C ALA A 250 21.57 10.17 -6.06
N THR A 251 22.46 9.45 -6.73
CA THR A 251 22.11 8.22 -7.43
C THR A 251 21.66 7.16 -6.43
N VAL A 252 20.52 6.52 -6.70
CA VAL A 252 20.01 5.46 -5.82
C VAL A 252 20.96 4.26 -5.85
N PRO A 253 21.50 3.83 -4.70
CA PRO A 253 22.40 2.68 -4.65
C PRO A 253 21.61 1.41 -5.01
N ARG A 254 22.21 0.59 -5.87
CA ARG A 254 21.58 -0.64 -6.39
C ARG A 254 22.04 -1.90 -5.66
N ASN A 255 23.06 -1.81 -4.80
CA ASN A 255 23.57 -2.91 -3.98
C ASN A 255 24.09 -2.40 -2.63
N HIS A 256 24.34 -3.32 -1.69
CA HIS A 256 24.73 -2.98 -0.32
C HIS A 256 26.14 -2.35 -0.22
N THR A 257 27.03 -2.61 -1.18
CA THR A 257 28.39 -2.01 -1.21
C THR A 257 28.31 -0.52 -1.53
N SER A 258 27.64 -0.15 -2.62
CA SER A 258 27.39 1.26 -2.98
C SER A 258 26.54 2.00 -1.94
N LEU A 259 25.58 1.32 -1.33
CA LEU A 259 24.85 1.90 -0.19
C LEU A 259 25.80 2.20 0.98
N LYS A 260 26.75 1.30 1.28
CA LYS A 260 27.73 1.52 2.36
C LYS A 260 28.59 2.75 2.09
N GLU A 261 29.08 2.91 0.87
CA GLU A 261 29.84 4.09 0.44
C GLU A 261 29.04 5.37 0.69
N LEU A 262 27.76 5.41 0.29
CA LEU A 262 26.90 6.56 0.55
C LEU A 262 26.63 6.81 2.04
N ILE A 263 26.58 5.77 2.87
CA ILE A 263 26.44 5.90 4.33
C ILE A 263 27.73 6.50 4.93
N ASP A 264 28.90 5.99 4.51
CA ASP A 264 30.21 6.47 4.95
C ASP A 264 30.40 7.96 4.57
N ASP A 265 29.96 8.34 3.37
CA ASP A 265 29.99 9.71 2.84
C ASP A 265 28.89 10.64 3.39
N LYS A 266 28.02 10.14 4.27
CA LYS A 266 26.88 10.89 4.85
C LYS A 266 25.95 11.45 3.76
N ILE A 267 25.74 10.66 2.71
CA ILE A 267 24.78 10.91 1.62
C ILE A 267 23.51 10.09 1.81
N ALA A 268 23.65 8.86 2.34
CA ALA A 268 22.56 7.99 2.74
C ALA A 268 22.44 7.93 4.26
N PHE A 269 21.23 7.65 4.76
CA PHE A 269 20.93 7.47 6.17
C PHE A 269 19.85 6.39 6.34
N GLU A 270 19.73 5.82 7.54
CA GLU A 270 18.53 5.02 7.87
C GLU A 270 17.26 5.87 7.67
N TYR A 271 16.20 5.24 7.19
CA TYR A 271 14.97 5.96 6.84
C TYR A 271 14.39 6.75 8.05
N HIS A 272 14.00 8.00 7.79
CA HIS A 272 13.54 8.94 8.82
C HIS A 272 14.52 9.12 10.00
N HIS A 273 15.84 9.10 9.76
CA HIS A 273 16.84 9.21 10.84
C HIS A 273 16.69 10.49 11.68
N LYS A 274 16.17 11.58 11.08
CA LYS A 274 15.90 12.85 11.78
C LYS A 274 14.51 12.96 12.37
N LEU A 275 13.49 12.42 11.69
CA LEU A 275 12.09 12.61 12.08
C LEU A 275 11.60 11.57 13.09
N PHE A 276 11.94 10.30 12.88
CA PHE A 276 11.39 9.22 13.71
C PHE A 276 12.31 7.98 13.81
N PRO A 277 13.54 8.14 14.33
CA PRO A 277 14.50 7.04 14.46
C PRO A 277 14.00 5.92 15.38
N LEU A 278 13.19 6.26 16.40
CA LEU A 278 12.59 5.28 17.31
C LEU A 278 11.81 4.19 16.55
N GLY A 279 11.03 4.61 15.55
CA GLY A 279 10.18 3.73 14.75
C GLY A 279 10.91 3.00 13.61
N HIS A 280 12.01 3.54 13.08
CA HIS A 280 12.62 3.01 11.86
C HIS A 280 14.00 2.36 12.03
N THR A 281 14.82 2.79 13.00
CA THR A 281 16.17 2.21 13.17
C THR A 281 16.10 0.72 13.48
N ILE A 282 16.96 -0.05 12.82
CA ILE A 282 17.20 -1.47 13.13
C ILE A 282 18.64 -1.56 13.63
N GLU A 283 18.84 -2.13 14.82
CA GLU A 283 20.15 -2.19 15.47
C GLU A 283 21.20 -2.95 14.63
N ALA A 284 22.48 -2.69 14.89
CA ALA A 284 23.61 -3.37 14.25
C ALA A 284 23.73 -3.15 12.72
N LEU A 285 23.68 -1.89 12.28
CA LEU A 285 23.85 -1.53 10.85
C LEU A 285 25.20 -1.99 10.26
N TRP A 286 26.31 -1.79 10.98
CA TRP A 286 27.64 -2.20 10.50
C TRP A 286 27.79 -3.71 10.39
N GLU A 287 27.20 -4.45 11.34
CA GLU A 287 27.13 -5.91 11.27
C GLU A 287 26.28 -6.36 10.08
N TRP A 288 25.18 -5.67 9.78
CA TRP A 288 24.37 -5.94 8.60
C TRP A 288 25.18 -5.77 7.30
N PHE A 289 26.00 -4.73 7.17
CA PHE A 289 26.90 -4.57 6.02
C PHE A 289 27.95 -5.68 5.94
N ARG A 290 28.59 -6.01 7.08
CA ARG A 290 29.60 -7.09 7.14
C ARG A 290 29.01 -8.43 6.72
N ARG A 291 27.82 -8.76 7.22
CA ARG A 291 27.04 -9.95 6.87
C ARG A 291 26.61 -9.96 5.41
N SER A 292 26.15 -8.83 4.90
CA SER A 292 25.74 -8.68 3.50
C SER A 292 26.89 -8.92 2.53
N LYS A 293 28.11 -8.51 2.90
CA LYS A 293 29.33 -8.76 2.10
C LYS A 293 29.83 -10.20 2.19
N SER A 294 29.49 -10.94 3.25
CA SER A 294 30.06 -12.26 3.53
C SER A 294 29.58 -13.40 2.63
N GLN A 295 28.44 -13.23 1.96
CA GLN A 295 27.85 -14.25 1.09
C GLN A 295 27.32 -13.60 -0.19
N PRO A 296 27.41 -14.27 -1.34
CA PRO A 296 26.85 -13.75 -2.58
C PRO A 296 25.32 -13.72 -2.53
N GLU A 297 24.69 -14.77 -2.01
CA GLU A 297 23.23 -14.91 -1.94
C GLU A 297 22.66 -14.30 -0.65
N PRO A 298 21.45 -13.69 -0.69
CA PRO A 298 20.79 -13.24 0.52
C PRO A 298 20.43 -14.39 1.45
N TYR A 299 20.59 -14.16 2.75
CA TYR A 299 20.12 -15.01 3.83
C TYR A 299 19.46 -14.15 4.92
N VAL A 300 18.88 -14.81 5.93
CA VAL A 300 18.20 -14.13 7.02
C VAL A 300 18.66 -14.62 8.39
N TRP A 301 18.51 -13.78 9.42
CA TRP A 301 18.72 -14.17 10.81
C TRP A 301 17.69 -13.52 11.74
N GLU A 302 17.40 -14.16 12.86
CA GLU A 302 16.41 -13.65 13.82
C GLU A 302 16.89 -12.36 14.49
N ILE A 303 15.98 -11.39 14.58
CA ILE A 303 16.13 -10.16 15.37
C ILE A 303 14.96 -10.00 16.34
N PRO A 304 15.17 -9.41 17.53
CA PRO A 304 14.08 -9.19 18.47
C PRO A 304 13.11 -8.12 17.94
N TYR A 305 11.85 -8.22 18.37
CA TYR A 305 10.92 -7.10 18.25
C TYR A 305 11.42 -5.91 19.07
N LYS A 306 11.60 -4.75 18.41
CA LYS A 306 12.24 -3.59 19.03
C LYS A 306 11.38 -2.93 20.12
N ASN A 307 10.23 -2.38 19.72
CA ASN A 307 9.33 -1.65 20.62
C ASN A 307 7.96 -1.37 19.95
N PRO A 308 6.92 -0.99 20.72
CA PRO A 308 5.59 -0.63 20.21
C PRO A 308 5.53 0.45 19.13
N ALA A 309 6.52 1.33 19.02
CA ALA A 309 6.59 2.38 18.01
C ALA A 309 7.30 1.93 16.72
N TRP A 310 7.82 0.70 16.67
CA TRP A 310 8.54 0.15 15.53
C TRP A 310 7.63 -0.06 14.32
N GLU A 311 8.08 0.40 13.16
CA GLU A 311 7.37 0.32 11.88
C GLU A 311 8.30 -0.11 10.72
N PRO A 312 8.86 -1.33 10.79
CA PRO A 312 9.62 -1.89 9.69
C PRO A 312 8.72 -2.22 8.50
N GLN A 313 9.35 -2.48 7.36
CA GLN A 313 8.73 -3.16 6.24
C GLN A 313 9.13 -4.64 6.27
N PHE A 314 8.18 -5.50 5.91
CA PHE A 314 8.36 -6.94 5.95
C PHE A 314 7.75 -7.61 4.72
N ILE A 315 8.40 -8.70 4.29
CA ILE A 315 7.83 -9.72 3.41
C ILE A 315 7.01 -10.66 4.30
N MET A 316 5.77 -10.92 3.90
CA MET A 316 4.77 -11.62 4.70
C MET A 316 3.87 -12.50 3.84
N HIS A 317 3.21 -13.47 4.48
CA HIS A 317 2.27 -14.35 3.81
C HIS A 317 0.92 -13.64 3.62
N ALA A 318 0.15 -14.04 2.61
CA ALA A 318 -1.14 -13.45 2.27
C ALA A 318 -2.18 -13.57 3.41
N THR A 319 -2.05 -14.60 4.26
CA THR A 319 -2.93 -14.85 5.40
C THR A 319 -2.45 -14.20 6.71
N ASP A 320 -1.27 -13.56 6.72
CA ASP A 320 -0.79 -12.83 7.89
C ASP A 320 -1.68 -11.62 8.20
N PRO A 321 -1.73 -11.15 9.47
CA PRO A 321 -2.55 -10.02 9.89
C PRO A 321 -2.54 -8.83 8.92
N MET A 322 -3.73 -8.28 8.67
CA MET A 322 -3.95 -7.11 7.82
C MET A 322 -3.77 -5.82 8.62
N SER A 323 -3.52 -4.70 7.94
CA SER A 323 -3.43 -3.39 8.59
C SER A 323 -4.76 -3.01 9.25
N GLU A 324 -4.71 -2.40 10.45
CA GLU A 324 -5.90 -1.99 11.22
C GLU A 324 -6.59 -0.79 10.55
N GLU A 325 -7.63 -1.02 9.76
CA GLU A 325 -8.36 0.03 9.03
C GLU A 325 -9.13 1.00 9.93
N GLY A 326 -9.36 0.63 11.20
CA GLY A 326 -9.90 1.53 12.20
C GLY A 326 -8.90 2.58 12.68
N MET A 327 -7.60 2.34 12.48
CA MET A 327 -6.55 3.26 12.91
C MET A 327 -6.48 4.47 11.97
N PRO A 328 -6.55 5.72 12.48
CA PRO A 328 -6.50 6.90 11.62
C PRO A 328 -5.14 7.05 10.95
N THR A 329 -5.14 7.52 9.70
CA THR A 329 -3.93 7.85 8.95
C THR A 329 -3.04 8.82 9.74
N ARG A 330 -1.72 8.57 9.76
CA ARG A 330 -0.69 9.27 10.56
C ARG A 330 -0.79 9.07 12.08
N HIS A 331 -1.70 8.24 12.59
CA HIS A 331 -1.81 7.93 14.03
C HIS A 331 -1.54 6.46 14.28
N ARG A 332 -0.28 6.08 14.39
CA ARG A 332 0.16 4.71 14.68
C ARG A 332 -0.32 3.65 13.67
N ASP A 333 -0.56 4.04 12.42
CA ASP A 333 -1.23 3.20 11.42
C ASP A 333 -0.42 1.94 11.01
N GLN A 334 0.89 2.06 10.84
CA GLN A 334 1.81 0.96 10.54
C GLN A 334 2.29 0.26 11.81
N GLN A 335 2.50 1.01 12.89
CA GLN A 335 2.90 0.51 14.20
C GLN A 335 1.86 -0.48 14.75
N ALA A 336 0.57 -0.25 14.48
CA ALA A 336 -0.49 -1.18 14.85
C ALA A 336 -0.28 -2.57 14.23
N LEU A 337 0.09 -2.66 12.95
CA LEU A 337 0.36 -3.93 12.29
C LEU A 337 1.59 -4.63 12.88
N ALA A 338 2.71 -3.91 13.02
CA ALA A 338 3.93 -4.46 13.61
C ALA A 338 3.70 -4.94 15.06
N TYR A 339 2.88 -4.21 15.83
CA TYR A 339 2.48 -4.59 17.17
C TYR A 339 1.61 -5.84 17.19
N GLU A 340 0.59 -5.92 16.33
CA GLU A 340 -0.27 -7.10 16.20
C GLU A 340 0.54 -8.35 15.81
N LEU A 341 1.50 -8.23 14.90
CA LEU A 341 2.42 -9.31 14.52
C LEU A 341 3.28 -9.79 15.70
N CYS A 342 3.86 -8.86 16.48
CA CYS A 342 4.56 -9.25 17.71
C CYS A 342 3.63 -9.97 18.68
N ARG A 343 2.43 -9.42 18.90
CA ARG A 343 1.45 -9.97 19.84
C ARG A 343 0.95 -11.36 19.40
N ALA A 344 0.83 -11.60 18.10
CA ALA A 344 0.48 -12.89 17.50
C ALA A 344 1.62 -13.94 17.53
N ASN A 345 2.75 -13.63 18.17
CA ASN A 345 3.92 -14.46 18.33
C ASN A 345 4.72 -14.71 17.04
N TYR A 346 4.82 -13.70 16.15
CA TYR A 346 5.68 -13.79 14.98
C TYR A 346 7.16 -13.67 15.34
N THR A 347 8.01 -14.32 14.54
CA THR A 347 9.46 -14.19 14.51
C THR A 347 9.87 -13.24 13.38
N PHE A 348 10.80 -12.33 13.67
CA PHE A 348 11.30 -11.33 12.74
C PHE A 348 12.69 -11.75 12.24
N LEU A 349 12.84 -11.92 10.93
CA LEU A 349 14.07 -12.37 10.29
C LEU A 349 14.65 -11.22 9.46
N LEU A 350 15.79 -10.65 9.84
CA LEU A 350 16.43 -9.58 9.09
C LEU A 350 17.14 -10.14 7.85
N ALA A 351 16.79 -9.66 6.67
CA ALA A 351 17.47 -10.03 5.43
C ALA A 351 18.82 -9.31 5.28
N SER A 352 19.85 -10.04 4.88
CA SER A 352 21.08 -9.46 4.32
C SER A 352 20.83 -8.87 2.93
N GLN A 353 21.62 -7.88 2.52
CA GLN A 353 21.72 -7.32 1.16
C GLN A 353 20.48 -6.61 0.61
N LEU A 354 19.28 -7.01 1.04
CA LEU A 354 18.00 -6.52 0.57
C LEU A 354 17.59 -5.26 1.32
N PHE A 355 17.37 -4.18 0.58
CA PHE A 355 16.95 -2.90 1.13
C PHE A 355 16.12 -2.11 0.12
N ASN A 356 15.52 -1.02 0.59
CA ASN A 356 14.98 0.01 -0.28
C ASN A 356 15.37 1.40 0.19
N VAL A 357 15.16 2.37 -0.70
CA VAL A 357 15.64 3.73 -0.58
C VAL A 357 14.54 4.70 -0.94
N HIS A 358 14.38 5.73 -0.14
CA HIS A 358 13.57 6.91 -0.44
C HIS A 358 14.48 8.04 -0.95
N ARG A 359 14.08 8.73 -2.03
CA ARG A 359 14.78 9.93 -2.51
C ARG A 359 14.37 11.15 -1.70
N GLY A 360 15.34 11.91 -1.25
CA GLY A 360 15.12 13.04 -0.36
C GLY A 360 15.09 12.60 1.10
N ILE A 361 15.82 13.34 1.92
CA ILE A 361 15.88 13.16 3.37
C ILE A 361 14.76 13.99 3.98
N LYS A 362 13.83 13.36 4.69
CA LYS A 362 12.75 14.09 5.35
C LYS A 362 13.27 14.66 6.67
N THR A 363 13.31 15.99 6.76
CA THR A 363 13.80 16.73 7.93
C THR A 363 12.68 17.34 8.75
N VAL A 364 11.55 17.67 8.13
CA VAL A 364 10.40 18.32 8.76
C VAL A 364 9.09 17.72 8.24
N THR A 365 8.05 17.77 9.05
CA THR A 365 6.68 17.46 8.63
C THR A 365 6.12 18.59 7.77
N THR A 366 5.37 18.25 6.72
CA THR A 366 4.75 19.27 5.87
C THR A 366 3.51 19.89 6.56
N SER A 367 3.07 21.06 6.07
CA SER A 367 1.81 21.68 6.51
C SER A 367 0.60 20.77 6.28
N MET A 368 0.57 20.09 5.13
CA MET A 368 -0.46 19.10 4.79
C MET A 368 -0.44 17.90 5.74
N ASP A 369 0.74 17.38 6.09
CA ASP A 369 0.85 16.28 7.07
C ASP A 369 0.30 16.71 8.42
N SER A 370 0.65 17.92 8.86
CA SER A 370 0.19 18.49 10.12
C SER A 370 -1.34 18.68 10.12
N ALA A 371 -1.92 19.16 9.03
CA ALA A 371 -3.36 19.30 8.86
C ALA A 371 -4.09 17.95 8.91
N VAL A 372 -3.54 16.91 8.27
CA VAL A 372 -4.09 15.54 8.33
C VAL A 372 -4.05 15.02 9.78
N VAL A 373 -2.93 15.16 10.47
CA VAL A 373 -2.78 14.75 11.88
C VAL A 373 -3.83 15.45 12.75
N GLN A 374 -3.97 16.76 12.61
CA GLN A 374 -4.93 17.56 13.36
C GLN A 374 -6.38 17.12 13.07
N HIS A 375 -6.74 16.96 11.80
CA HIS A 375 -8.07 16.50 11.39
C HIS A 375 -8.40 15.11 11.98
N GLN A 376 -7.43 14.20 11.99
CA GLN A 376 -7.61 12.82 12.47
C GLN A 376 -7.57 12.68 14.01
N THR A 377 -7.10 13.70 14.74
CA THR A 377 -6.88 13.65 16.19
C THR A 377 -8.13 13.26 16.97
N ARG A 378 -9.32 13.71 16.54
CA ARG A 378 -10.59 13.39 17.21
C ARG A 378 -10.94 11.89 17.16
N LEU A 379 -10.42 11.16 16.17
CA LEU A 379 -10.71 9.73 15.98
C LEU A 379 -9.71 8.82 16.71
N ARG A 380 -8.51 9.32 17.01
CA ARG A 380 -7.38 8.51 17.50
C ARG A 380 -7.71 7.77 18.80
N TYR A 381 -8.37 8.42 19.76
CA TYR A 381 -8.62 7.83 21.07
C TYR A 381 -9.54 6.62 21.00
N ARG A 382 -10.67 6.76 20.31
CA ARG A 382 -11.64 5.68 20.13
C ARG A 382 -11.04 4.51 19.36
N ALA A 383 -10.34 4.80 18.25
CA ALA A 383 -9.69 3.78 17.43
C ALA A 383 -8.62 3.01 18.22
N PHE A 384 -7.75 3.74 18.91
CA PHE A 384 -6.69 3.18 19.73
C PHE A 384 -7.25 2.29 20.85
N LYS A 385 -8.25 2.76 21.62
CA LYS A 385 -8.86 1.97 22.70
C LYS A 385 -9.47 0.67 22.18
N LYS A 386 -10.17 0.73 21.04
CA LYS A 386 -10.75 -0.46 20.39
C LYS A 386 -9.67 -1.44 19.94
N PHE A 387 -8.59 -0.94 19.34
CA PHE A 387 -7.46 -1.74 18.90
C PHE A 387 -6.77 -2.44 20.10
N VAL A 388 -6.36 -1.69 21.12
CA VAL A 388 -5.68 -2.25 22.29
C VAL A 388 -6.55 -3.30 22.99
N HIS A 389 -7.84 -3.03 23.19
CA HIS A 389 -8.75 -4.01 23.78
C HIS A 389 -8.86 -5.30 22.95
N ARG A 390 -8.97 -5.19 21.62
CA ARG A 390 -8.98 -6.35 20.70
C ARG A 390 -7.70 -7.16 20.83
N ILE A 391 -6.54 -6.50 20.74
CA ILE A 391 -5.22 -7.15 20.76
C ILE A 391 -4.92 -7.80 22.12
N ASP A 392 -5.25 -7.14 23.23
CA ASP A 392 -5.06 -7.70 24.57
C ASP A 392 -5.90 -8.94 24.81
N ARG A 393 -7.15 -8.93 24.33
CA ARG A 393 -8.05 -10.09 24.41
C ARG A 393 -7.58 -11.26 23.54
N MET A 394 -7.14 -10.99 22.31
CA MET A 394 -6.72 -12.04 21.38
C MET A 394 -5.36 -12.65 21.73
N TYR A 395 -4.45 -11.85 22.30
CA TYR A 395 -3.06 -12.25 22.56
C TYR A 395 -2.62 -11.94 24.00
N PRO A 396 -3.23 -12.56 25.03
CA PRO A 396 -2.99 -12.20 26.42
C PRO A 396 -1.56 -12.55 26.90
N LYS A 397 -0.91 -13.54 26.29
CA LYS A 397 0.38 -14.11 26.76
C LYS A 397 1.63 -13.32 26.31
N THR A 398 1.49 -12.40 25.36
CA THR A 398 2.64 -11.76 24.70
C THR A 398 2.89 -10.30 25.10
N ILE A 399 2.08 -9.74 26.01
CA ILE A 399 2.18 -8.34 26.43
C ILE A 399 3.53 -8.00 27.07
N ARG A 400 4.10 -8.92 27.86
CA ARG A 400 5.41 -8.73 28.50
C ARG A 400 6.53 -8.61 27.46
N ARG A 401 6.50 -9.48 26.43
CA ARG A 401 7.49 -9.49 25.33
C ARG A 401 7.36 -8.27 24.42
N CYS A 402 6.13 -7.94 24.02
CA CYS A 402 5.86 -6.87 23.05
C CYS A 402 5.72 -5.48 23.68
N LYS A 403 5.71 -5.39 25.02
CA LYS A 403 5.44 -4.18 25.81
C LYS A 403 4.03 -3.62 25.57
N ARG A 404 3.63 -2.62 26.35
CA ARG A 404 2.32 -1.95 26.20
C ARG A 404 2.32 -1.02 25.00
N PHE A 405 1.27 -1.10 24.18
CA PHE A 405 1.01 -0.11 23.13
C PHE A 405 0.46 1.15 23.78
N VAL A 406 1.20 2.26 23.73
CA VAL A 406 0.86 3.54 24.38
C VAL A 406 0.55 4.63 23.36
N MET A 407 -0.47 5.46 23.59
CA MET A 407 -0.95 6.42 22.58
C MET A 407 0.13 7.38 22.08
#